data_AF-A0A1C7MDV1-F1
#
_entry.id   AF-A0A1C7MDV1-F1
#
_cell.length_a   1.000
_cell.length_b   1.000
_cell.length_c   1.000
_cell.angle_alpha   90.00
_cell.angle_beta   90.00
_cell.angle_gamma   90.00
#
_symmetry.space_group_name_H-M   'P 1'
#
loop_
_entity.id
_entity.type
_entity.pdbx_description
1 polymer ?
#
loop_
_entity_poly.entity_id
_entity_poly.type
_entity_poly.pdbx_seq_one_letter_code
_entity_poly.pdbx_strand_id
1 'polypeptide(L)'
;MYSESFYFQDILKHYRFDLPVGIEQNHADWAKVINAAKNAFTQIRSSIKKELCHSTKADDSTVHLNIYNLTEHIIQKTNCKISVPLCARIALMRSVYLEDSLDKFWNILDSHLAHINEKASTAPTVEKHAEKIIKAFSHILKLDREKHGPPAMYELEDDMANDFQRQIDETIESTINGLSHGGHGTSHRAADAPAVPSTPAPHTPARSVPNMTPGAIITPSSSALAAP
;
A
#
# COMPACT_ATOMS: atom_id res chain seq x y z
N MET A 1 -11.92 -1.62 -10.99
CA MET A 1 -11.28 -2.03 -9.72
C MET A 1 -9.98 -2.79 -10.01
N TYR A 2 -9.13 -2.23 -10.88
CA TYR A 2 -7.75 -2.65 -11.12
C TYR A 2 -6.91 -1.51 -10.59
N SER A 3 -5.99 -1.75 -9.64
CA SER A 3 -4.97 -0.73 -9.32
C SER A 3 -3.92 -1.32 -8.38
N GLU A 4 -4.27 -1.68 -7.15
CA GLU A 4 -3.23 -1.96 -6.14
C GLU A 4 -2.38 -3.18 -6.46
N SER A 5 -3.01 -4.27 -6.94
CA SER A 5 -2.30 -5.52 -7.20
C SER A 5 -1.30 -5.42 -8.35
N PHE A 6 -1.47 -4.44 -9.22
CA PHE A 6 -0.65 -4.24 -10.40
C PHE A 6 0.61 -3.45 -10.04
N TYR A 7 0.45 -2.28 -9.42
CA TYR A 7 1.58 -1.42 -9.07
C TYR A 7 2.57 -2.09 -8.11
N PHE A 8 2.10 -2.80 -7.08
CA PHE A 8 3.06 -3.43 -6.15
C PHE A 8 3.85 -4.56 -6.82
N GLN A 9 3.26 -5.30 -7.76
CA GLN A 9 3.96 -6.36 -8.47
C GLN A 9 5.04 -5.79 -9.38
N ASP A 10 4.76 -4.66 -10.03
CA ASP A 10 5.74 -3.97 -10.86
C ASP A 10 6.89 -3.43 -10.02
N ILE A 11 6.59 -2.83 -8.85
CA ILE A 11 7.60 -2.42 -7.87
C ILE A 11 8.46 -3.61 -7.42
N LEU A 12 7.84 -4.74 -7.04
CA LEU A 12 8.57 -5.94 -6.62
C LEU A 12 9.48 -6.48 -7.73
N LYS A 13 9.01 -6.49 -8.98
CA LYS A 13 9.81 -6.96 -10.13
C LYS A 13 10.95 -5.99 -10.45
N HIS A 14 10.71 -4.69 -10.32
CA HIS A 14 11.67 -3.65 -10.64
C HIS A 14 12.83 -3.62 -9.64
N TYR A 15 12.52 -3.58 -8.34
CA TYR A 15 13.54 -3.47 -7.29
C TYR A 15 14.13 -4.81 -6.85
N ARG A 16 13.42 -5.93 -7.12
CA ARG A 16 13.71 -7.31 -6.68
C ARG A 16 13.88 -7.53 -5.18
N PHE A 17 14.31 -6.57 -4.36
CA PHE A 17 14.48 -6.69 -2.90
C PHE A 17 15.15 -8.01 -2.49
N ASP A 18 16.28 -8.33 -3.13
CA ASP A 18 17.05 -9.58 -2.93
C ASP A 18 16.30 -10.88 -3.29
N LEU A 19 15.20 -10.80 -4.04
CA LEU A 19 14.50 -11.98 -4.55
C LEU A 19 15.34 -12.70 -5.62
N PRO A 20 15.39 -14.05 -5.58
CA PRO A 20 16.10 -14.85 -6.57
C PRO A 20 15.71 -14.49 -8.01
N VAL A 21 16.69 -14.55 -8.91
CA VAL A 21 16.46 -14.34 -10.35
C VAL A 21 15.52 -15.42 -10.87
N GLY A 22 14.47 -15.02 -11.57
CA GLY A 22 13.50 -15.95 -12.17
C GLY A 22 12.50 -16.58 -11.19
N ILE A 23 12.41 -16.10 -9.94
CA ILE A 23 11.41 -16.58 -8.97
C ILE A 23 9.97 -16.52 -9.51
N GLU A 24 9.71 -15.58 -10.41
CA GLU A 24 8.41 -15.37 -11.06
C GLU A 24 7.98 -16.55 -11.95
N GLN A 25 8.94 -17.34 -12.44
CA GLN A 25 8.69 -18.54 -13.25
C GLN A 25 8.24 -19.73 -12.38
N ASN A 26 8.59 -19.71 -11.09
CA ASN A 26 8.10 -20.70 -10.13
C ASN A 26 6.82 -20.18 -9.46
N HIS A 27 5.68 -20.61 -10.00
CA HIS A 27 4.36 -20.18 -9.52
C HIS A 27 4.15 -20.40 -8.01
N ALA A 28 4.68 -21.49 -7.44
CA ALA A 28 4.50 -21.79 -6.03
C ALA A 28 5.27 -20.82 -5.14
N ASP A 29 6.52 -20.51 -5.48
CA ASP A 29 7.35 -19.57 -4.70
C ASP A 29 6.93 -18.12 -4.94
N TRP A 30 6.59 -17.75 -6.17
CA TRP A 30 6.02 -16.44 -6.46
C TRP A 30 4.72 -16.20 -5.68
N ALA A 31 3.83 -17.19 -5.60
CA ALA A 31 2.61 -17.08 -4.81
C ALA A 31 2.89 -16.81 -3.33
N LYS A 32 3.97 -17.39 -2.76
CA LYS A 32 4.38 -17.10 -1.37
C LYS A 32 4.80 -15.64 -1.20
N VAL A 33 5.61 -15.11 -2.12
CA VAL A 33 6.04 -13.69 -2.12
C VAL A 33 4.84 -12.76 -2.19
N ILE A 34 3.93 -13.00 -3.14
CA ILE A 34 2.70 -12.21 -3.31
C ILE A 34 1.82 -12.26 -2.05
N ASN A 35 1.66 -13.44 -1.45
CA ASN A 35 0.86 -13.58 -0.22
C ASN A 35 1.51 -12.85 0.96
N ALA A 36 2.84 -12.94 1.10
CA ALA A 36 3.56 -12.20 2.14
C ALA A 36 3.38 -10.68 1.98
N ALA A 37 3.51 -10.15 0.76
CA ALA A 37 3.28 -8.74 0.47
C ALA A 37 1.84 -8.30 0.77
N LYS A 38 0.83 -9.07 0.34
CA LYS A 38 -0.59 -8.79 0.64
C LYS A 38 -0.88 -8.79 2.14
N ASN A 39 -0.30 -9.72 2.88
CA ASN A 39 -0.44 -9.78 4.33
C ASN A 39 0.19 -8.56 4.99
N ALA A 40 1.38 -8.14 4.55
CA ALA A 40 2.05 -6.93 5.02
C ALA A 40 1.20 -5.67 4.74
N PHE A 41 0.64 -5.52 3.54
CA PHE A 41 -0.27 -4.39 3.24
C PHE A 41 -1.52 -4.41 4.12
N THR A 42 -2.09 -5.57 4.38
CA THR A 42 -3.24 -5.71 5.30
C THR A 42 -2.88 -5.25 6.71
N GLN A 43 -1.70 -5.62 7.20
CA GLN A 43 -1.20 -5.17 8.50
C GLN A 43 -0.96 -3.65 8.54
N ILE A 44 -0.32 -3.10 7.50
CA ILE A 44 -0.08 -1.64 7.38
C ILE A 44 -1.41 -0.89 7.39
N ARG A 45 -2.39 -1.31 6.58
CA ARG A 45 -3.74 -0.73 6.54
C ARG A 45 -4.41 -0.78 7.91
N SER A 46 -4.33 -1.91 8.61
CA SER A 46 -4.86 -2.02 9.97
C SER A 46 -4.17 -1.05 10.92
N SER A 47 -2.85 -0.92 10.83
CA SER A 47 -2.06 0.02 11.64
C SER A 47 -2.47 1.47 11.37
N ILE A 48 -2.59 1.88 10.11
CA ILE A 48 -3.03 3.23 9.73
C ILE A 48 -4.40 3.53 10.33
N LYS A 49 -5.39 2.64 10.17
CA LYS A 49 -6.73 2.84 10.76
C LYS A 49 -6.69 3.00 12.28
N LYS A 50 -5.80 2.28 12.99
CA LYS A 50 -5.63 2.42 14.44
C LYS A 50 -5.05 3.77 14.82
N GLU A 51 -4.02 4.24 14.11
CA GLU A 51 -3.45 5.57 14.36
C GLU A 51 -4.45 6.70 14.06
N LEU A 52 -5.22 6.58 12.97
CA LEU A 52 -6.32 7.52 12.69
C LEU A 52 -7.34 7.52 13.82
N CYS A 53 -7.77 6.34 14.28
CA CYS A 53 -8.66 6.18 15.42
C CYS A 53 -8.12 6.90 16.66
N HIS A 54 -6.87 6.62 17.04
CA HIS A 54 -6.22 7.25 18.18
C HIS A 54 -6.14 8.77 18.05
N SER A 55 -5.82 9.30 16.87
CA SER A 55 -5.75 10.74 16.63
C SER A 55 -7.09 11.48 16.80
N THR A 56 -8.21 10.76 16.69
CA THR A 56 -9.57 11.35 16.69
C THR A 56 -10.32 11.21 18.01
N LYS A 57 -9.84 10.37 18.94
CA LYS A 57 -10.50 10.17 20.24
C LYS A 57 -10.30 11.41 21.12
N ALA A 58 -11.36 12.21 21.23
CA ALA A 58 -11.36 13.52 21.87
C ALA A 58 -11.37 13.50 23.41
N ASP A 59 -11.62 12.36 24.04
CA ASP A 59 -11.83 12.27 25.49
C ASP A 59 -10.56 12.50 26.32
N ASP A 60 -9.38 12.43 25.69
CA ASP A 60 -8.11 12.75 26.32
C ASP A 60 -7.41 13.84 25.51
N SER A 61 -7.69 15.12 25.84
CA SER A 61 -7.13 16.30 25.17
C SER A 61 -5.59 16.32 25.11
N THR A 62 -4.95 15.46 25.90
CA THR A 62 -3.50 15.25 25.93
C THR A 62 -2.98 14.40 24.76
N VAL A 63 -3.85 13.66 24.05
CA VAL A 63 -3.52 12.70 22.99
C VAL A 63 -3.99 13.16 21.61
N HIS A 64 -4.59 14.35 21.48
CA HIS A 64 -5.02 14.85 20.19
C HIS A 64 -3.80 15.17 19.28
N LEU A 65 -3.55 14.30 18.30
CA LEU A 65 -2.41 14.43 17.41
C LEU A 65 -2.70 15.44 16.30
N ASN A 66 -1.84 16.45 16.18
CA ASN A 66 -1.78 17.26 14.96
C ASN A 66 -1.34 16.40 13.76
N ILE A 67 -1.49 16.91 12.53
CA ILE A 67 -1.21 16.10 11.34
C ILE A 67 0.26 15.69 11.21
N TYR A 68 1.19 16.49 11.74
CA TYR A 68 2.61 16.14 11.72
C TYR A 68 2.90 14.93 12.62
N ASN A 69 2.50 15.00 13.89
CA ASN A 69 2.70 13.92 14.85
C ASN A 69 1.97 12.64 14.40
N LEU A 70 0.76 12.77 13.84
CA LEU A 70 0.04 11.64 13.25
C LEU A 70 0.80 11.02 12.09
N THR A 71 1.36 11.85 11.20
CA THR A 71 2.16 11.36 10.07
C THR A 71 3.41 10.66 10.56
N GLU A 72 4.11 11.22 11.54
CA GLU A 72 5.29 10.63 12.19
C GLU A 72 4.97 9.23 12.75
N HIS A 73 3.88 9.11 13.51
CA HIS A 73 3.44 7.84 14.07
C HIS A 73 3.14 6.79 12.98
N ILE A 74 2.48 7.19 11.90
CA ILE A 74 2.13 6.28 10.79
C ILE A 74 3.39 5.77 10.08
N ILE A 75 4.43 6.61 9.91
CA ILE A 75 5.62 6.24 9.13
C ILE A 75 6.80 5.77 9.97
N GLN A 76 6.71 5.76 11.31
CA GLN A 76 7.81 5.45 12.24
C GLN A 76 8.60 4.17 11.90
N LYS A 77 7.94 3.16 11.34
CA LYS A 77 8.53 1.86 10.98
C LYS A 77 8.89 1.73 9.50
N THR A 78 9.01 2.85 8.81
CA THR A 78 9.28 2.90 7.37
C THR A 78 10.48 3.78 7.10
N ASN A 79 11.01 3.68 5.89
CA ASN A 79 12.05 4.58 5.40
C ASN A 79 11.48 5.87 4.79
N CYS A 80 10.22 6.22 5.04
CA CYS A 80 9.62 7.44 4.51
C CYS A 80 10.06 8.66 5.32
N LYS A 81 10.29 9.79 4.65
CA LYS A 81 10.45 11.09 5.30
C LYS A 81 9.09 11.80 5.36
N ILE A 82 8.85 12.55 6.45
CA ILE A 82 7.68 13.44 6.54
C ILE A 82 7.85 14.54 5.50
N SER A 83 6.77 14.82 4.75
CA SER A 83 6.72 15.88 3.76
C SER A 83 5.31 16.46 3.69
N VAL A 84 5.17 17.67 3.17
CA VAL A 84 3.87 18.33 3.02
C VAL A 84 2.88 17.47 2.19
N PRO A 85 3.27 16.86 1.06
CA PRO A 85 2.37 15.97 0.31
C PRO A 85 1.94 14.73 1.09
N LEU A 86 2.83 14.14 1.90
CA LEU A 86 2.48 13.00 2.74
C LEU A 86 1.47 13.40 3.82
N CYS A 87 1.72 14.52 4.52
CA CYS A 87 0.77 15.04 5.51
C CYS A 87 -0.62 15.32 4.89
N ALA A 88 -0.67 15.87 3.67
CA ALA A 88 -1.94 16.12 2.99
C ALA A 88 -2.71 14.83 2.65
N ARG A 89 -2.00 13.75 2.27
CA ARG A 89 -2.61 12.43 2.06
C ARG A 89 -3.14 11.84 3.37
N ILE A 90 -2.38 11.95 4.46
CA ILE A 90 -2.85 11.51 5.78
C ILE A 90 -4.04 12.35 6.27
N ALA A 91 -4.08 13.65 5.96
CA ALA A 91 -5.21 14.52 6.28
C ALA A 91 -6.49 14.08 5.55
N LEU A 92 -6.38 13.71 4.27
CA LEU A 92 -7.51 13.10 3.54
C LEU A 92 -7.94 11.77 4.17
N MET A 93 -6.99 10.91 4.55
CA MET A 93 -7.33 9.65 5.23
C MET A 93 -8.05 9.92 6.56
N ARG A 94 -7.62 10.91 7.34
CA ARG A 94 -8.28 11.29 8.59
C ARG A 94 -9.68 11.86 8.35
N SER A 95 -9.87 12.70 7.34
CA SER A 95 -11.20 13.25 7.02
C SER A 95 -12.16 12.13 6.63
N VAL A 96 -11.73 11.19 5.78
CA VAL A 96 -12.54 10.02 5.39
C VAL A 96 -12.83 9.12 6.59
N TYR A 97 -11.88 8.94 7.50
CA TYR A 97 -12.09 8.11 8.70
C TYR A 97 -13.15 8.70 9.63
N LEU A 98 -13.20 10.04 9.72
CA LEU A 98 -14.23 10.76 10.48
C LEU A 98 -15.61 10.71 9.81
N GLU A 99 -15.68 10.52 8.49
CA GLU A 99 -16.93 10.28 7.76
C GLU A 99 -17.44 8.84 8.00
N ASP A 100 -16.58 7.84 7.82
CA ASP A 100 -16.90 6.43 8.06
C ASP A 100 -15.62 5.63 8.40
N SER A 101 -15.55 5.14 9.63
CA SER A 101 -14.41 4.38 10.15
C SER A 101 -14.50 2.87 9.92
N LEU A 102 -15.61 2.38 9.36
CA LEU A 102 -15.94 0.96 9.24
C LEU A 102 -15.27 0.29 8.03
N ASP A 103 -15.86 -0.79 7.53
CA ASP A 103 -15.30 -1.63 6.47
C ASP A 103 -15.23 -0.93 5.10
N LYS A 104 -15.99 0.16 4.92
CA LYS A 104 -16.03 0.92 3.66
C LYS A 104 -14.95 2.00 3.57
N PHE A 105 -14.20 2.24 4.63
CA PHE A 105 -13.19 3.29 4.71
C PHE A 105 -12.31 3.40 3.46
N TRP A 106 -11.69 2.29 3.02
CA TRP A 106 -10.79 2.29 1.85
C TRP A 106 -11.53 2.58 0.54
N ASN A 107 -12.75 2.08 0.37
CA ASN A 107 -13.56 2.34 -0.83
C ASN A 107 -14.00 3.81 -0.90
N ILE A 108 -14.29 4.42 0.25
CA ILE A 108 -14.64 5.85 0.33
C ILE A 108 -13.40 6.69 0.04
N LEU A 109 -12.24 6.32 0.59
CA LEU A 109 -10.97 6.98 0.28
C LEU A 109 -10.67 6.94 -1.23
N ASP A 110 -10.81 5.77 -1.86
CA ASP A 110 -10.65 5.61 -3.30
C ASP A 110 -11.64 6.48 -4.09
N SER A 111 -12.88 6.60 -3.61
CA SER A 111 -13.90 7.45 -4.22
C SER A 111 -13.56 8.93 -4.14
N HIS A 112 -13.03 9.39 -2.99
CA HIS A 112 -12.54 10.76 -2.82
C HIS A 112 -11.34 11.05 -3.73
N LEU A 113 -10.39 10.12 -3.84
CA LEU A 113 -9.24 10.25 -4.74
C LEU A 113 -9.68 10.30 -6.21
N ALA A 114 -10.60 9.44 -6.62
CA ALA A 114 -11.17 9.44 -7.96
C ALA A 114 -11.87 10.76 -8.28
N HIS A 115 -12.63 11.33 -7.34
CA HIS A 115 -13.29 12.62 -7.49
C HIS A 115 -12.30 13.79 -7.61
N ILE A 116 -11.24 13.79 -6.81
CA ILE A 116 -10.16 14.79 -6.94
C ILE A 116 -9.55 14.71 -8.34
N ASN A 117 -9.28 13.50 -8.81
CA ASN A 117 -8.70 13.27 -10.13
C ASN A 117 -9.66 13.67 -11.26
N GLU A 118 -10.94 13.30 -11.19
CA GLU A 118 -11.95 13.68 -12.19
C GLU A 118 -12.08 15.21 -12.32
N LYS A 119 -12.09 15.92 -11.20
CA LYS A 119 -12.08 17.39 -11.21
C LYS A 119 -10.80 17.95 -11.84
N ALA A 120 -9.66 17.32 -11.59
CA ALA A 120 -8.40 17.70 -12.18
C ALA A 120 -8.36 17.44 -13.69
N SER A 121 -8.95 16.33 -14.18
CA SER A 121 -9.03 15.91 -15.60
C SER A 121 -9.67 16.95 -16.53
N THR A 122 -10.44 17.89 -15.99
CA THR A 122 -10.96 19.03 -16.76
C THR A 122 -9.90 20.07 -17.13
N ALA A 123 -8.65 19.92 -16.65
CA ALA A 123 -7.55 20.81 -16.99
C ALA A 123 -7.06 20.59 -18.44
N PRO A 124 -6.68 21.67 -19.14
CA PRO A 124 -6.25 21.59 -20.54
C PRO A 124 -4.84 21.01 -20.73
N THR A 125 -4.01 20.97 -19.67
CA THR A 125 -2.63 20.46 -19.74
C THR A 125 -2.29 19.61 -18.51
N VAL A 126 -1.24 18.80 -18.61
CA VAL A 126 -0.75 17.94 -17.52
C VAL A 126 -0.28 18.77 -16.32
N GLU A 127 0.36 19.91 -16.57
CA GLU A 127 0.82 20.81 -15.52
C GLU A 127 -0.38 21.41 -14.77
N LYS A 128 -1.41 21.85 -15.50
CA LYS A 128 -2.64 22.36 -14.89
C LYS A 128 -3.45 21.27 -14.17
N HIS A 129 -3.37 20.03 -14.64
CA HIS A 129 -3.93 18.89 -13.94
C HIS A 129 -3.23 18.70 -12.57
N ALA A 130 -1.90 18.66 -12.56
CA ALA A 130 -1.09 18.55 -11.35
C ALA A 130 -1.35 19.72 -10.37
N GLU A 131 -1.38 20.97 -10.86
CA GLU A 131 -1.72 22.14 -10.05
C GLU A 131 -3.09 22.01 -9.35
N LYS A 132 -4.10 21.49 -10.05
CA LYS A 132 -5.44 21.26 -9.46
C LYS A 132 -5.41 20.21 -8.36
N ILE A 133 -4.67 19.11 -8.55
CA ILE A 133 -4.49 18.07 -7.52
C ILE A 133 -3.78 18.67 -6.30
N ILE A 134 -2.67 19.38 -6.51
CA ILE A 134 -1.90 20.03 -5.43
C ILE A 134 -2.80 21.00 -4.66
N LYS A 135 -3.61 21.80 -5.36
CA LYS A 135 -4.55 22.74 -4.73
C LYS A 135 -5.61 22.03 -3.90
N ALA A 136 -6.14 20.90 -4.37
CA ALA A 136 -7.12 20.10 -3.63
C ALA A 136 -6.52 19.55 -2.33
N PHE A 137 -5.34 18.93 -2.40
CA PHE A 137 -4.64 18.40 -1.22
C PHE A 137 -4.20 19.50 -0.25
N SER A 138 -3.76 20.65 -0.76
CA SER A 138 -3.42 21.82 0.08
C SER A 138 -4.65 22.32 0.85
N HIS A 139 -5.82 22.33 0.21
CA HIS A 139 -7.06 22.70 0.87
C HIS A 139 -7.47 21.69 1.95
N ILE A 140 -7.37 20.39 1.67
CA ILE A 140 -7.64 19.32 2.65
C ILE A 140 -6.73 19.46 3.86
N LEU A 141 -5.43 19.63 3.64
CA LEU A 141 -4.45 19.82 4.71
C LEU A 141 -4.75 21.07 5.55
N LYS A 142 -5.19 22.16 4.91
CA LYS A 142 -5.59 23.38 5.59
C LYS A 142 -6.79 23.14 6.52
N LEU A 143 -7.85 22.52 6.03
CA LEU A 143 -9.05 22.20 6.82
C LEU A 143 -8.72 21.30 8.02
N ASP A 144 -7.87 20.31 7.79
CA ASP A 144 -7.42 19.40 8.82
C ASP A 144 -6.63 20.14 9.93
N ARG A 145 -5.71 21.05 9.56
CA ARG A 145 -5.00 21.92 10.52
C ARG A 145 -5.93 22.85 11.28
N GLU A 146 -6.93 23.43 10.64
CA GLU A 146 -7.93 24.28 11.30
C GLU A 146 -8.74 23.51 12.35
N LYS A 147 -9.01 22.22 12.09
CA LYS A 147 -9.81 21.37 12.96
C LYS A 147 -9.00 20.71 14.09
N HIS A 148 -7.75 20.35 13.84
CA HIS A 148 -6.94 19.47 14.68
C HIS A 148 -5.58 20.04 15.09
N GLY A 149 -5.23 21.23 14.61
CA GLY A 149 -3.96 21.89 14.94
C GLY A 149 -4.02 22.61 16.29
N PRO A 150 -2.93 22.63 17.06
CA PRO A 150 -2.80 23.55 18.20
C PRO A 150 -2.82 25.02 17.71
N PRO A 151 -3.16 25.99 18.57
CA PRO A 151 -3.08 27.42 18.24
C PRO A 151 -1.67 27.88 17.86
N ALA A 152 -0.64 27.21 18.40
CA ALA A 152 0.75 27.46 18.06
C ALA A 152 1.11 26.68 16.79
N MET A 153 1.23 27.40 15.67
CA MET A 153 1.60 26.80 14.39
C MET A 153 2.95 26.09 14.48
N TYR A 154 2.98 24.81 14.11
CA TYR A 154 4.23 24.17 13.69
C TYR A 154 4.40 24.46 12.20
N GLU A 155 5.59 24.92 11.82
CA GLU A 155 5.96 24.99 10.40
C GLU A 155 6.33 23.58 9.96
N LEU A 156 5.63 23.08 8.93
CA LEU A 156 6.16 21.94 8.19
C LEU A 156 7.31 22.49 7.36
N GLU A 157 8.53 22.03 7.64
CA GLU A 157 9.62 22.20 6.69
C GLU A 157 9.17 21.61 5.35
N ASP A 158 9.42 22.33 4.25
CA ASP A 158 9.15 21.84 2.90
C ASP A 158 10.21 20.82 2.51
N ASP A 159 10.25 19.75 3.29
CA ASP A 159 11.15 18.65 3.13
C ASP A 159 10.73 17.86 1.89
N MET A 160 11.62 17.84 0.91
CA MET A 160 11.42 17.01 -0.27
C MET A 160 11.35 15.54 0.14
N ALA A 161 10.51 14.79 -0.58
CA ALA A 161 10.47 13.33 -0.51
C ALA A 161 11.89 12.76 -0.68
N ASN A 162 12.22 11.76 0.13
CA ASN A 162 13.55 11.14 0.05
C ASN A 162 13.70 10.27 -1.22
N ASP A 163 14.92 9.81 -1.48
CA ASP A 163 15.21 9.04 -2.70
C ASP A 163 14.36 7.78 -2.83
N PHE A 164 14.04 7.13 -1.72
CA PHE A 164 13.15 5.96 -1.71
C PHE A 164 11.74 6.33 -2.15
N GLN A 165 11.15 7.38 -1.58
CA GLN A 165 9.82 7.86 -1.95
C GLN A 165 9.77 8.28 -3.42
N ARG A 166 10.78 9.03 -3.89
CA ARG A 166 10.89 9.45 -5.29
C ARG A 166 10.99 8.27 -6.26
N GLN A 167 11.81 7.27 -5.94
CA GLN A 167 11.96 6.05 -6.74
C GLN A 167 10.64 5.29 -6.90
N ILE A 168 9.86 5.17 -5.82
CA ILE A 168 8.54 4.55 -5.86
C ILE A 168 7.58 5.38 -6.73
N ASP A 169 7.54 6.70 -6.57
CA ASP A 169 6.69 7.59 -7.35
C ASP A 169 7.04 7.51 -8.86
N GLU A 170 8.33 7.55 -9.23
CA GLU A 170 8.82 7.39 -10.61
C GLU A 170 8.41 6.04 -11.21
N THR A 171 8.43 4.97 -10.42
CA THR A 171 8.02 3.63 -10.86
C THR A 171 6.52 3.59 -11.17
N ILE A 172 5.71 4.18 -10.30
CA ILE A 172 4.24 4.24 -10.48
C ILE A 172 3.90 5.08 -11.70
N GLU A 173 4.53 6.24 -11.88
CA GLU A 173 4.35 7.10 -13.05
C GLU A 173 4.74 6.38 -14.35
N SER A 174 5.86 5.66 -14.36
CA SER A 174 6.28 4.85 -15.49
C SER A 174 5.25 3.76 -15.82
N THR A 175 4.70 3.08 -14.81
CA THR A 175 3.66 2.06 -15.02
C THR A 175 2.40 2.69 -15.65
N ILE A 176 1.96 3.86 -15.17
CA ILE A 176 0.80 4.57 -15.73
C ILE A 176 1.04 4.97 -17.18
N ASN A 177 2.21 5.54 -17.48
CA ASN A 177 2.55 6.02 -18.82
C ASN A 177 2.76 4.86 -19.82
N GLY A 178 3.34 3.74 -19.36
CA GLY A 178 3.54 2.53 -20.15
C GLY A 178 2.23 1.84 -20.53
N LEU A 179 1.21 1.90 -19.67
CA LEU A 179 -0.14 1.39 -19.98
C LEU A 179 -0.84 2.23 -21.07
N SER A 180 -0.50 3.52 -21.23
CA SER A 180 -1.10 4.40 -22.23
C SER A 180 -0.57 4.22 -23.66
N HIS A 181 0.56 3.52 -23.87
CA HIS A 181 1.18 3.32 -25.19
C HIS A 181 0.98 1.91 -25.79
N GLY A 182 0.24 1.02 -25.13
CA GLY A 182 0.01 -0.37 -25.59
C GLY A 182 -1.07 -0.56 -26.67
N GLY A 183 -1.52 0.51 -27.34
CA GLY A 183 -2.69 0.51 -28.22
C GLY A 183 -2.39 0.81 -29.71
N HIS A 184 -1.32 0.30 -30.31
CA HIS A 184 -1.21 0.26 -31.77
C HIS A 184 -0.37 -0.93 -32.24
N GLY A 185 -0.97 -1.73 -33.14
CA GLY A 185 -0.54 -3.09 -33.38
C GLY A 185 0.54 -3.28 -34.43
N THR A 186 0.94 -4.54 -34.54
CA THR A 186 1.34 -5.14 -35.81
C THR A 186 0.80 -6.57 -35.83
N SER A 187 -0.29 -6.71 -36.57
CA SER A 187 -0.70 -7.98 -37.18
C SER A 187 0.43 -8.47 -38.07
N HIS A 188 1.12 -9.53 -37.67
CA HIS A 188 1.88 -10.36 -38.59
C HIS A 188 1.35 -11.79 -38.57
N ARG A 189 0.64 -12.06 -39.66
CA ARG A 189 0.19 -13.35 -40.18
C ARG A 189 1.40 -14.21 -40.59
N ALA A 190 1.45 -15.44 -40.08
CA ALA A 190 2.12 -16.62 -40.67
C ALA A 190 1.44 -17.86 -40.04
N ALA A 191 0.49 -18.54 -40.69
CA ALA A 191 0.64 -19.54 -41.76
C ALA A 191 1.38 -20.83 -41.31
N ASP A 192 0.60 -21.93 -41.22
CA ASP A 192 0.90 -23.36 -41.50
C ASP A 192 2.21 -23.98 -40.96
N ALA A 193 2.27 -25.15 -40.30
CA ALA A 193 1.43 -26.35 -40.13
C ALA A 193 2.15 -27.26 -39.07
N PRO A 194 1.96 -28.59 -38.99
CA PRO A 194 0.76 -29.40 -38.74
C PRO A 194 0.82 -30.19 -37.40
N ALA A 195 -0.31 -30.78 -37.04
CA ALA A 195 -0.54 -31.61 -35.85
C ALA A 195 -0.05 -33.07 -36.00
N VAL A 196 0.50 -33.67 -34.92
CA VAL A 196 0.39 -35.11 -34.57
C VAL A 196 0.77 -35.34 -33.07
N PRO A 197 0.55 -36.51 -32.43
CA PRO A 197 -0.59 -36.81 -31.57
C PRO A 197 -0.23 -37.13 -30.10
N SER A 198 -1.28 -37.26 -29.30
CA SER A 198 -1.32 -37.56 -27.86
C SER A 198 -0.89 -39.00 -27.45
N THR A 199 -0.71 -39.14 -26.12
CA THR A 199 -0.90 -40.32 -25.22
C THR A 199 0.31 -41.26 -24.96
N PRO A 200 0.33 -42.07 -23.87
CA PRO A 200 -0.14 -41.91 -22.47
C PRO A 200 0.98 -42.13 -21.42
N ALA A 201 0.66 -41.82 -20.16
CA ALA A 201 1.44 -42.16 -18.96
C ALA A 201 1.46 -43.67 -18.63
N PRO A 202 2.46 -44.15 -17.87
CA PRO A 202 2.30 -45.32 -17.02
C PRO A 202 2.26 -44.95 -15.53
N HIS A 203 1.25 -45.52 -14.91
CA HIS A 203 0.95 -45.59 -13.48
C HIS A 203 2.00 -46.40 -12.68
N THR A 204 1.91 -46.29 -11.34
CA THR A 204 2.09 -47.34 -10.29
C THR A 204 3.26 -47.08 -9.30
N PRO A 205 3.21 -47.51 -8.01
CA PRO A 205 2.11 -47.56 -7.03
C PRO A 205 2.41 -46.75 -5.74
N ALA A 206 1.38 -46.66 -4.89
CA ALA A 206 1.40 -46.19 -3.51
C ALA A 206 2.39 -46.94 -2.60
N ARG A 207 3.04 -46.19 -1.68
CA ARG A 207 3.69 -46.76 -0.49
C ARG A 207 3.03 -46.21 0.79
N SER A 208 2.47 -47.15 1.54
CA SER A 208 1.87 -47.02 2.86
C SER A 208 2.86 -46.61 3.97
N VAL A 209 2.40 -45.67 4.82
CA VAL A 209 2.51 -45.44 6.30
C VAL A 209 3.65 -46.08 7.13
N PRO A 210 4.15 -45.44 8.22
CA PRO A 210 3.39 -45.14 9.46
C PRO A 210 3.61 -43.70 10.01
N ASN A 211 2.57 -42.99 10.45
CA ASN A 211 2.02 -42.95 11.83
C ASN A 211 3.09 -42.88 12.94
N MET A 212 3.39 -41.67 13.41
CA MET A 212 3.94 -41.44 14.74
C MET A 212 3.08 -40.39 15.47
N THR A 213 2.61 -40.83 16.62
CA THR A 213 1.75 -40.19 17.62
C THR A 213 2.41 -38.97 18.28
N PRO A 214 1.63 -38.07 18.90
CA PRO A 214 2.09 -36.80 19.46
C PRO A 214 2.68 -36.97 20.86
N GLY A 215 3.87 -36.40 21.09
CA GLY A 215 4.57 -36.45 22.37
C GLY A 215 4.75 -35.05 23.00
N ALA A 216 4.15 -34.90 24.17
CA ALA A 216 4.57 -34.08 25.31
C ALA A 216 4.50 -32.54 25.22
N ILE A 217 3.42 -32.05 25.85
CA ILE A 217 3.33 -30.76 26.56
C ILE A 217 4.42 -30.72 27.66
N ILE A 218 5.25 -29.69 27.66
CA ILE A 218 6.03 -29.28 28.82
C ILE A 218 5.81 -27.77 29.03
N THR A 219 4.92 -27.43 29.95
CA THR A 219 5.06 -26.23 30.79
C THR A 219 5.93 -26.62 31.99
N PRO A 220 6.75 -25.69 32.52
CA PRO A 220 6.34 -25.14 33.81
C PRO A 220 6.82 -23.70 34.11
N SER A 221 6.19 -23.19 35.17
CA SER A 221 6.74 -22.31 36.19
C SER A 221 6.84 -20.81 35.92
N SER A 222 5.72 -20.17 36.26
CA SER A 222 5.65 -18.98 37.09
C SER A 222 6.75 -18.95 38.18
N SER A 223 7.46 -17.83 38.27
CA SER A 223 8.09 -17.39 39.52
C SER A 223 8.02 -15.88 39.58
N ALA A 224 7.15 -15.44 40.49
CA ALA A 224 7.06 -14.08 40.98
C ALA A 224 8.38 -13.71 41.68
N LEU A 225 8.84 -12.48 41.48
CA LEU A 225 9.69 -11.82 42.45
C LEU A 225 9.20 -10.38 42.63
N ALA A 226 8.77 -10.12 43.85
CA ALA A 226 8.36 -8.82 44.35
C ALA A 226 9.56 -8.06 44.93
N ALA A 227 9.35 -6.74 45.06
CA ALA A 227 9.97 -5.80 46.00
C ALA A 227 11.35 -5.22 45.61
N PRO A 228 11.74 -4.06 46.19
CA PRO A 228 11.05 -3.22 47.19
C PRO A 228 10.26 -2.03 46.64
#